data_AF-A0AAU8JHW4-F1
#
_entry.id   AF-A0AAU8JHW4-F1
#
_cell.length_a   1.000
_cell.length_b   1.000
_cell.length_c   1.000
_cell.angle_alpha   90.00
_cell.angle_beta   90.00
_cell.angle_gamma   90.00
#
_symmetry.space_group_name_H-M   'P 1'
#
loop_
_entity.id
_entity.type
_entity.pdbx_description
1 polymer ?
#
loop_
_entity_poly.entity_id
_entity_poly.type
_entity_poly.pdbx_seq_one_letter_code
_entity_poly.pdbx_strand_id
1 'polypeptide(L)'
;MTAIQSITTATTSLYEQDFYLWLQTNINLLKEGNFAEIDLENLLEELESMGRSDKNALKSNLRILLMHLLKYKYQHEKLTNSWNYTIREHRIRLEDTFKTSPSLYRFFEDIFNESYQDARELAAAETGLSIQIFPPESPFTKEEVLNPEFLPADNEPAENGENKE
;
A
#
# COMPACT_ATOMS: atom_id res chain seq x y z
N MET A 1 26.90 -34.60 -12.17
CA MET A 1 25.84 -34.20 -11.21
C MET A 1 26.40 -33.63 -9.91
N THR A 2 27.60 -33.97 -9.48
CA THR A 2 28.19 -33.54 -8.20
C THR A 2 28.59 -32.05 -8.12
N ALA A 3 29.06 -31.45 -9.22
CA ALA A 3 29.53 -30.05 -9.18
C ALA A 3 28.39 -29.03 -9.06
N ILE A 4 27.29 -29.24 -9.79
CA ILE A 4 26.12 -28.34 -9.77
C ILE A 4 25.49 -28.34 -8.37
N GLN A 5 25.35 -29.52 -7.74
CA GLN A 5 24.79 -29.65 -6.40
C GLN A 5 25.61 -28.88 -5.35
N SER A 6 26.95 -28.96 -5.43
CA SER A 6 27.86 -28.29 -4.48
C SER A 6 27.88 -26.77 -4.62
N ILE A 7 27.69 -26.26 -5.84
CA ILE A 7 27.64 -24.81 -6.11
C ILE A 7 26.32 -24.24 -5.58
N THR A 8 25.19 -24.89 -5.86
CA THR A 8 23.88 -24.48 -5.30
C THR A 8 23.88 -24.45 -3.77
N THR A 9 24.51 -25.43 -3.11
CA THR A 9 24.60 -25.42 -1.64
C THR A 9 25.48 -24.28 -1.09
N ALA A 10 26.53 -23.89 -1.83
CA ALA A 10 27.39 -22.79 -1.43
C ALA A 10 26.72 -21.42 -1.60
N THR A 11 25.93 -21.21 -2.65
CA THR A 11 25.15 -19.98 -2.84
C THR A 11 23.98 -19.87 -1.87
N THR A 12 23.26 -20.95 -1.58
CA THR A 12 22.21 -20.95 -0.54
C THR A 12 22.79 -20.65 0.84
N SER A 13 23.99 -21.15 1.16
CA SER A 13 24.70 -20.79 2.41
C SER A 13 25.09 -19.30 2.47
N LEU A 14 25.29 -18.63 1.34
CA LEU A 14 25.65 -17.21 1.28
C LEU A 14 24.43 -16.31 1.48
N TYR A 15 23.25 -16.73 1.03
CA TYR A 15 21.98 -16.04 1.26
C TYR A 15 21.74 -15.72 2.74
N GLU A 16 21.94 -16.72 3.61
CA GLU A 16 21.72 -16.59 5.05
C GLU A 16 22.82 -15.79 5.77
N GLN A 17 24.05 -15.80 5.24
CA GLN A 17 25.23 -15.22 5.91
C GLN A 17 25.49 -13.76 5.49
N ASP A 18 25.32 -13.46 4.20
CA ASP A 18 25.52 -12.13 3.63
C ASP A 18 24.60 -11.95 2.42
N PHE A 19 23.36 -11.56 2.69
CA PHE A 19 22.33 -11.32 1.69
C PHE A 19 22.79 -10.35 0.60
N TYR A 20 23.52 -9.29 0.95
CA TYR A 20 23.94 -8.29 -0.04
C TYR A 20 24.98 -8.87 -0.99
N LEU A 21 25.96 -9.63 -0.47
CA LEU A 21 26.93 -10.32 -1.31
C LEU A 21 26.26 -11.41 -2.16
N TRP A 22 25.30 -12.16 -1.62
CA TRP A 22 24.48 -13.11 -2.39
C TRP A 22 23.74 -12.43 -3.55
N LEU A 23 23.11 -11.28 -3.30
CA LEU A 23 22.39 -10.51 -4.33
C LEU A 23 23.34 -10.03 -5.43
N GLN A 24 24.49 -9.43 -5.06
CA GLN A 24 25.49 -8.99 -6.04
C GLN A 24 26.05 -10.16 -6.86
N THR A 25 26.23 -11.32 -6.23
CA THR A 25 26.71 -12.54 -6.90
C THR A 25 25.70 -13.01 -7.95
N ASN A 26 24.41 -13.15 -7.60
CA ASN A 26 23.37 -13.54 -8.53
C ASN A 26 23.16 -12.51 -9.67
N ILE A 27 23.29 -11.20 -9.38
CA ILE A 27 23.27 -10.15 -10.41
C ILE A 27 24.41 -10.33 -11.42
N ASN A 28 25.63 -10.62 -10.95
CA ASN A 28 26.77 -10.82 -11.85
C ASN A 28 26.60 -12.10 -12.68
N LEU A 29 26.15 -13.21 -12.07
CA LEU A 29 25.85 -14.44 -12.79
C LEU A 29 24.81 -14.25 -13.90
N LEU A 30 23.75 -13.47 -13.63
CA LEU A 30 22.74 -13.08 -14.62
C LEU A 30 23.34 -12.27 -15.77
N LYS A 31 24.20 -11.29 -15.48
CA LYS A 31 24.86 -10.44 -16.49
C LYS A 31 25.81 -11.23 -17.39
N GLU A 32 26.49 -12.24 -16.83
CA GLU A 32 27.42 -13.11 -17.55
C GLU A 32 26.72 -14.25 -18.30
N GLY A 33 25.41 -14.42 -18.09
CA GLY A 33 24.63 -15.51 -18.68
C GLY A 33 24.92 -16.88 -18.07
N ASN A 34 25.54 -16.93 -16.89
CA ASN A 34 25.85 -18.18 -16.18
C ASN A 34 24.66 -18.66 -15.36
N PHE A 35 23.57 -19.02 -16.04
CA PHE A 35 22.32 -19.43 -15.40
C PHE A 35 22.43 -20.73 -14.57
N ALA A 36 23.45 -21.54 -14.83
CA ALA A 36 23.65 -22.82 -14.14
C ALA A 36 24.07 -22.67 -12.67
N GLU A 37 24.61 -21.51 -12.29
CA GLU A 37 25.08 -21.23 -10.93
C GLU A 37 24.14 -20.31 -10.13
N ILE A 38 23.05 -19.85 -10.75
CA ILE A 38 22.06 -19.00 -10.08
C ILE A 38 21.34 -19.82 -9.02
N ASP A 39 21.19 -19.22 -7.86
CA ASP A 39 20.34 -19.72 -6.79
C ASP A 39 18.87 -19.41 -7.10
N LEU A 40 18.31 -20.17 -8.05
CA LEU A 40 17.01 -19.88 -8.66
C LEU A 40 15.86 -19.90 -7.67
N GLU A 41 15.91 -20.79 -6.68
CA GLU A 41 14.85 -20.96 -5.67
C GLU A 41 14.75 -19.71 -4.78
N ASN A 42 15.87 -19.32 -4.16
CA ASN A 42 15.90 -18.11 -3.31
C ASN A 42 15.66 -16.84 -4.15
N LEU A 43 16.16 -16.76 -5.39
CA LEU A 43 15.91 -15.61 -6.25
C LEU A 43 14.42 -15.47 -6.63
N LEU A 44 13.74 -16.58 -6.91
CA LEU A 44 12.30 -16.57 -7.19
C LEU A 44 11.52 -16.12 -5.95
N GLU A 45 11.85 -16.65 -4.78
CA GLU A 45 11.21 -16.26 -3.52
C GLU A 45 11.38 -14.75 -3.25
N GLU A 46 12.57 -14.20 -3.45
CA GLU A 46 12.82 -12.77 -3.26
C GLU A 46 12.02 -11.90 -4.23
N LEU A 47 11.88 -12.32 -5.50
CA LEU A 47 11.07 -11.60 -6.49
C LEU A 47 9.57 -11.64 -6.14
N GLU A 48 9.06 -12.79 -5.71
CA GLU A 48 7.67 -12.93 -5.27
C GLU A 48 7.39 -12.16 -3.97
N SER A 49 8.33 -12.20 -3.03
CA SER A 49 8.30 -11.47 -1.77
C SER A 49 8.27 -9.96 -2.00
N MET A 50 9.12 -9.46 -2.89
CA MET A 50 9.16 -8.03 -3.27
C MET A 50 7.81 -7.55 -3.80
N GLY A 51 7.23 -8.28 -4.76
CA GLY A 51 5.91 -7.94 -5.31
C GLY A 51 4.79 -7.98 -4.25
N ARG A 52 4.87 -8.89 -3.28
CA ARG A 52 3.93 -8.98 -2.15
C ARG A 52 4.12 -7.81 -1.17
N SER A 53 5.37 -7.43 -0.90
CA SER A 53 5.73 -6.32 -0.02
C SER A 53 5.17 -5.00 -0.55
N ASP A 54 5.34 -4.72 -1.85
CA ASP A 54 4.82 -3.51 -2.49
C ASP A 54 3.29 -3.42 -2.40
N LYS A 55 2.59 -4.54 -2.68
CA LYS A 55 1.13 -4.62 -2.54
C LYS A 55 0.67 -4.38 -1.09
N ASN A 56 1.36 -4.98 -0.12
CA ASN A 56 1.04 -4.80 1.30
C ASN A 56 1.29 -3.37 1.76
N ALA A 57 2.38 -2.74 1.30
CA ALA A 57 2.70 -1.35 1.59
C ALA A 57 1.64 -0.41 1.00
N LEU A 58 1.23 -0.62 -0.25
CA LEU A 58 0.14 0.13 -0.88
C LEU A 58 -1.15 0.03 -0.06
N LYS A 59 -1.59 -1.19 0.28
CA LYS A 59 -2.80 -1.42 1.08
C LYS A 59 -2.73 -0.71 2.44
N SER A 60 -1.58 -0.81 3.12
CA SER A 60 -1.37 -0.17 4.41
C SER A 60 -1.46 1.36 4.32
N ASN A 61 -0.78 1.97 3.33
CA ASN A 61 -0.83 3.41 3.11
C ASN A 61 -2.25 3.89 2.76
N LEU A 62 -2.96 3.17 1.89
CA LEU A 62 -4.34 3.49 1.52
C LEU A 62 -5.27 3.44 2.73
N ARG A 63 -5.20 2.38 3.54
CA ARG A 63 -6.01 2.23 4.76
C ARG A 63 -5.77 3.37 5.74
N ILE A 64 -4.52 3.73 6.01
CA ILE A 64 -4.21 4.81 6.96
C ILE A 64 -4.68 6.17 6.42
N LEU A 65 -4.53 6.40 5.12
CA LEU A 65 -5.01 7.61 4.45
C LEU A 65 -6.54 7.74 4.57
N LEU A 66 -7.28 6.69 4.20
CA LEU A 66 -8.74 6.66 4.30
C LEU A 66 -9.22 6.87 5.73
N MET A 67 -8.57 6.25 6.72
CA MET A 67 -8.89 6.43 8.12
C MET A 67 -8.74 7.89 8.55
N HIS A 68 -7.66 8.56 8.13
CA HIS A 68 -7.45 9.97 8.44
C HIS A 68 -8.40 10.90 7.69
N LEU A 69 -8.79 10.58 6.45
CA LEU A 69 -9.83 11.32 5.73
C LEU A 69 -11.20 11.19 6.42
N LEU A 70 -11.55 10.01 6.94
CA LEU A 70 -12.75 9.81 7.74
C LEU A 70 -12.71 10.61 9.04
N LYS A 71 -11.58 10.57 9.77
CA LYS A 71 -11.37 11.39 10.97
C LYS A 71 -11.48 12.88 10.66
N TYR A 72 -10.93 13.31 9.53
CA TYR A 72 -11.03 14.69 9.07
C TYR A 72 -12.50 15.08 8.90
N LYS A 73 -13.27 14.30 8.12
CA LYS A 73 -14.68 14.58 7.78
C LYS A 73 -15.64 14.49 8.97
N TYR A 74 -15.39 13.63 9.96
CA TYR A 74 -16.36 13.35 11.01
C TYR A 74 -15.90 13.77 12.42
N GLN A 75 -14.69 14.31 12.55
CA GLN A 75 -14.14 14.81 13.81
C GLN A 75 -13.40 16.16 13.63
N HIS A 76 -14.03 17.10 12.90
CA HIS A 76 -13.48 18.41 12.58
C HIS A 76 -12.98 19.21 13.81
N GLU A 77 -13.61 19.03 14.97
CA GLU A 77 -13.24 19.75 16.21
C GLU A 77 -11.85 19.36 16.76
N LYS A 78 -11.29 18.23 16.31
CA LYS A 78 -9.97 17.73 16.75
C LYS A 78 -8.91 17.77 15.65
N LEU A 79 -9.13 18.53 14.59
CA LEU A 79 -8.14 18.69 13.52
C LEU A 79 -6.83 19.26 14.08
N THR A 80 -5.75 18.51 13.88
CA THR A 80 -4.40 18.93 14.23
C THR A 80 -3.51 18.98 12.99
N ASN A 81 -2.40 19.72 13.08
CA ASN A 81 -1.38 19.72 12.04
C ASN A 81 -0.79 18.31 11.79
N SER A 82 -0.79 17.43 12.80
CA SER A 82 -0.32 16.06 12.64
C SER A 82 -1.23 15.23 11.73
N TRP A 83 -2.55 15.43 11.76
CA TRP A 83 -3.46 14.72 10.85
C TRP A 83 -3.27 15.17 9.40
N ASN A 84 -3.14 16.47 9.17
CA ASN A 84 -2.82 17.02 7.84
C ASN A 84 -1.49 16.47 7.31
N TYR A 85 -0.48 16.40 8.18
CA TYR A 85 0.80 15.79 7.84
C TYR A 85 0.62 14.33 7.44
N THR A 86 -0.08 13.52 8.23
CA THR A 86 -0.31 12.10 7.93
C THR A 86 -1.05 11.89 6.60
N ILE A 87 -2.09 12.68 6.32
CA ILE A 87 -2.81 12.64 5.03
C ILE A 87 -1.84 12.91 3.88
N ARG A 88 -1.06 13.99 3.98
CA ARG A 88 -0.12 14.40 2.93
C ARG A 88 0.98 13.37 2.73
N GLU A 89 1.52 12.84 3.80
CA GLU A 89 2.57 11.83 3.77
C GLU A 89 2.11 10.58 3.01
N HIS A 90 0.96 10.00 3.40
CA HIS A 90 0.51 8.75 2.79
C HIS A 90 0.09 8.94 1.33
N ARG A 91 -0.38 10.14 0.94
CA ARG A 91 -0.58 10.49 -0.47
C ARG A 91 0.74 10.48 -1.24
N ILE A 92 1.80 11.09 -0.71
CA ILE A 92 3.13 11.07 -1.34
C ILE A 92 3.62 9.64 -1.52
N ARG A 93 3.48 8.77 -0.50
CA ARG A 93 3.87 7.35 -0.62
C ARG A 93 3.09 6.60 -1.70
N LEU A 94 1.78 6.84 -1.81
CA LEU A 94 0.97 6.24 -2.86
C LEU A 94 1.37 6.77 -4.24
N GLU A 95 1.58 8.08 -4.37
CA GLU A 95 2.05 8.71 -5.60
C GLU A 95 3.40 8.15 -6.04
N ASP A 96 4.36 8.03 -5.13
CA ASP A 96 5.68 7.45 -5.41
C ASP A 96 5.56 5.98 -5.81
N THR A 97 4.69 5.21 -5.16
CA THR A 97 4.38 3.81 -5.54
C THR A 97 3.86 3.73 -6.98
N PHE A 98 2.97 4.64 -7.40
CA PHE A 98 2.45 4.64 -8.76
C PHE A 98 3.44 5.16 -9.79
N LYS A 99 4.37 6.04 -9.40
CA LYS A 99 5.48 6.48 -10.27
C LYS A 99 6.45 5.36 -10.56
N THR A 100 6.83 4.58 -9.54
CA THR A 100 7.78 3.47 -9.69
C THR A 100 7.15 2.22 -10.27
N SER A 101 5.88 1.96 -9.91
CA SER A 101 5.14 0.76 -10.31
C SER A 101 3.72 1.10 -10.79
N PRO A 102 3.55 1.68 -12.00
CA PRO A 102 2.23 2.08 -12.51
C PRO A 102 1.20 0.95 -12.59
N SER A 103 1.66 -0.30 -12.76
CA SER A 103 0.80 -1.49 -12.79
C SER A 103 0.06 -1.75 -11.46
N LEU A 104 0.55 -1.19 -10.35
CA LEU A 104 -0.11 -1.30 -9.04
C LEU A 104 -1.36 -0.42 -8.93
N TYR A 105 -1.60 0.50 -9.86
CA TYR A 105 -2.83 1.29 -9.85
C TYR A 105 -4.08 0.41 -9.95
N ARG A 106 -4.05 -0.62 -10.81
CA ARG A 106 -5.15 -1.58 -10.90
C ARG A 106 -5.40 -2.31 -9.58
N PHE A 107 -4.32 -2.70 -8.90
CA PHE A 107 -4.42 -3.33 -7.59
C PHE A 107 -5.01 -2.38 -6.55
N PHE A 108 -4.61 -1.10 -6.55
CA PHE A 108 -5.23 -0.05 -5.73
C PHE A 108 -6.74 0.03 -5.95
N GLU A 109 -7.21 -0.02 -7.20
CA GLU A 109 -8.63 -0.01 -7.51
C GLU A 109 -9.36 -1.24 -6.96
N ASP A 110 -8.75 -2.43 -7.13
CA ASP A 110 -9.32 -3.70 -6.69
C ASP A 110 -9.49 -3.76 -5.15
N ILE A 111 -8.55 -3.18 -4.39
CA ILE A 111 -8.55 -3.23 -2.93
C ILE A 111 -9.20 -2.01 -2.26
N PHE A 112 -9.68 -1.03 -3.03
CA PHE A 112 -10.13 0.25 -2.47
C PHE A 112 -11.26 0.07 -1.45
N ASN A 113 -12.29 -0.69 -1.82
CA ASN A 113 -13.44 -0.94 -0.96
C ASN A 113 -13.07 -1.75 0.29
N GLU A 114 -12.21 -2.76 0.15
CA GLU A 114 -11.71 -3.53 1.29
C GLU A 114 -10.93 -2.64 2.26
N SER A 115 -10.02 -1.82 1.73
CA SER A 115 -9.21 -0.90 2.53
C SER A 115 -10.05 0.19 3.20
N TYR A 116 -11.16 0.58 2.57
CA TYR A 116 -12.14 1.48 3.17
C TYR A 116 -12.85 0.85 4.37
N GLN A 117 -13.29 -0.42 4.28
CA GLN A 117 -13.93 -1.08 5.42
C GLN A 117 -12.98 -1.19 6.62
N ASP A 118 -11.72 -1.60 6.38
CA ASP A 118 -10.70 -1.60 7.44
C ASP A 118 -10.52 -0.20 8.04
N ALA A 119 -10.40 0.82 7.20
CA ALA A 119 -10.23 2.21 7.63
C ALA A 119 -11.42 2.74 8.44
N ARG A 120 -12.64 2.32 8.09
CA ARG A 120 -13.88 2.66 8.78
C ARG A 120 -13.91 2.09 10.20
N GLU A 121 -13.53 0.84 10.36
CA GLU A 121 -13.41 0.20 11.68
C GLU A 121 -12.33 0.87 12.53
N LEU A 122 -11.15 1.14 11.95
CA LEU A 122 -10.07 1.81 12.64
C LEU A 122 -10.43 3.25 13.04
N ALA A 123 -11.13 3.99 12.17
CA ALA A 123 -11.59 5.34 12.49
C ALA A 123 -12.59 5.32 13.65
N ALA A 124 -13.54 4.39 13.68
CA ALA A 124 -14.47 4.23 14.80
C ALA A 124 -13.72 3.89 16.10
N ALA A 125 -12.78 2.95 16.05
CA ALA A 125 -11.98 2.54 17.20
C ALA A 125 -11.11 3.68 17.75
N GLU A 126 -10.43 4.44 16.89
CA GLU A 126 -9.52 5.51 17.31
C GLU A 126 -10.27 6.76 17.82
N THR A 127 -11.39 7.10 17.19
CA THR A 127 -12.17 8.30 17.56
C THR A 127 -13.11 8.08 18.74
N GLY A 128 -13.47 6.82 19.02
CA GLY A 128 -14.52 6.44 19.98
C GLY A 128 -15.93 6.73 19.49
N LEU A 129 -16.10 7.13 18.23
CA LEU A 129 -17.39 7.39 17.61
C LEU A 129 -18.07 6.08 17.19
N SER A 130 -19.41 6.08 17.17
CA SER A 130 -20.17 4.95 16.64
C SER A 130 -19.80 4.70 15.18
N ILE A 131 -19.59 3.43 14.81
CA ILE A 131 -19.29 3.04 13.42
C ILE A 131 -20.39 3.51 12.45
N GLN A 132 -21.61 3.76 12.93
CA GLN A 132 -22.74 4.26 12.13
C GLN A 132 -22.58 5.72 11.68
N ILE A 133 -21.67 6.49 12.29
CA ILE A 133 -21.33 7.84 11.84
C ILE A 133 -20.54 7.77 10.52
N PHE A 134 -19.78 6.70 10.33
CA PHE A 134 -19.03 6.46 9.12
C PHE A 134 -19.88 5.64 8.13
N PRO A 135 -20.16 6.15 6.92
CA PRO A 135 -21.04 5.47 5.96
C PRO A 135 -20.52 4.07 5.58
N PRO A 136 -21.40 3.11 5.24
CA PRO A 136 -20.97 1.78 4.82
C PRO A 136 -20.23 1.79 3.49
N GLU A 137 -20.49 2.77 2.61
CA GLU A 137 -19.75 2.99 1.37
C GLU A 137 -18.80 4.18 1.52
N SER A 138 -17.71 4.21 0.76
CA SER A 138 -16.75 5.31 0.81
C SER A 138 -17.42 6.64 0.42
N PRO A 139 -17.35 7.69 1.26
CA PRO A 139 -17.80 9.02 0.89
C PRO A 139 -16.79 9.75 -0.01
N PHE A 140 -15.69 9.10 -0.37
CA PHE A 140 -14.61 9.63 -1.20
C PHE A 140 -14.47 8.79 -2.46
N THR A 141 -14.27 9.47 -3.58
CA THR A 141 -13.84 8.85 -4.83
C THR A 141 -12.35 8.50 -4.76
N LYS A 142 -11.89 7.61 -5.64
CA LYS A 142 -10.48 7.23 -5.72
C LYS A 142 -9.60 8.43 -6.08
N GLU A 143 -10.12 9.30 -6.95
CA GLU A 143 -9.48 10.52 -7.42
C GLU A 143 -9.31 11.52 -6.28
N GLU A 144 -10.34 11.72 -5.45
CA GLU A 144 -10.27 12.58 -4.25
C GLU A 144 -9.26 12.07 -3.22
N VAL A 145 -9.20 10.75 -3.01
CA VAL A 145 -8.25 10.14 -2.08
C VAL A 145 -6.82 10.44 -2.51
N LEU A 146 -6.52 10.38 -3.81
CA LEU A 146 -5.18 10.65 -4.35
C LEU A 146 -4.88 12.13 -4.58
N ASN A 147 -5.89 13.00 -4.63
CA ASN A 147 -5.71 14.42 -4.88
C ASN A 147 -5.01 15.13 -3.70
N PRO A 148 -3.81 15.71 -3.87
CA PRO A 148 -3.06 16.36 -2.79
C PRO A 148 -3.80 17.53 -2.15
N GLU A 149 -4.64 18.23 -2.92
CA GLU A 149 -5.38 19.42 -2.48
C GLU A 149 -6.77 19.09 -1.90
N PHE A 150 -7.21 17.84 -2.01
CA PHE A 150 -8.51 17.44 -1.47
C PHE A 150 -8.42 17.30 0.05
N LEU A 151 -9.25 18.04 0.76
CA LEU A 151 -9.59 17.79 2.17
C LEU A 151 -11.11 17.71 2.26
N PRO A 152 -11.68 16.76 3.03
CA PRO A 152 -13.12 16.70 3.24
C PRO A 152 -13.58 17.89 4.08
N ALA A 153 -13.77 19.06 3.48
CA ALA A 153 -14.51 20.13 4.12
C ALA A 153 -16.00 19.72 4.17
N ASP A 154 -16.74 20.26 5.13
CA ASP A 154 -18.20 20.10 5.22
C ASP A 154 -18.85 20.53 3.91
N ASN A 155 -19.11 19.57 3.02
CA ASN A 155 -20.03 19.79 1.91
C ASN A 155 -21.43 19.54 2.43
N GLU A 156 -22.24 20.59 2.27
CA GLU A 156 -23.66 20.73 2.51
C GLU A 156 -24.46 19.44 2.24
N PRO A 157 -25.56 19.21 3.01
CA PRO A 157 -26.39 18.03 2.83
C PRO A 157 -26.81 17.90 1.37
N ALA A 158 -26.61 16.70 0.82
CA ALA A 158 -27.10 16.31 -0.49
C ALA A 158 -28.55 16.80 -0.64
N GLU A 159 -28.79 17.61 -1.67
CA GLU A 159 -30.12 18.09 -2.04
C GLU A 159 -31.08 16.88 -2.01
N ASN A 160 -32.03 16.94 -1.09
CA ASN A 160 -33.15 16.03 -1.07
C ASN A 160 -33.83 16.14 -2.43
N GLY A 161 -33.72 15.10 -3.24
CA GLY A 161 -34.48 14.95 -4.47
C GLY A 161 -35.95 15.20 -4.15
N GLU A 162 -36.47 16.28 -4.73
CA GLU A 162 -37.85 16.70 -4.66
C GLU A 162 -38.77 15.50 -4.97
N ASN A 163 -39.48 14.99 -3.98
CA ASN A 163 -40.74 14.33 -4.22
C ASN A 163 -41.75 15.41 -4.59
N LYS A 164 -41.94 15.62 -5.90
CA LYS A 164 -43.12 16.31 -6.41
C LYS A 164 -44.30 15.34 -6.34
N GLU A 165 -45.33 15.79 -5.61
CA GLU A 165 -46.70 15.26 -5.58
C GLU A 165 -47.30 15.08 -6.97
#